data_AF-A0A1C6GJP0-F1
#
_entry.id   AF-A0A1C6GJP0-F1
#
_cell.length_a   1.000
_cell.length_b   1.000
_cell.length_c   1.000
_cell.angle_alpha   90.00
_cell.angle_beta   90.00
_cell.angle_gamma   90.00
#
_symmetry.space_group_name_H-M   'P 1'
#
loop_
_entity.id
_entity.type
_entity.pdbx_description
1 polymer ?
#
loop_
_entity_poly.entity_id
_entity_poly.type
_entity_poly.pdbx_seq_one_letter_code
_entity_poly.pdbx_strand_id
1 'polypeptide(L)' 'MYKFNPHDINNPFLTRPGEQIVDLDRYVDVLKENNIPFSVYTIIIIYKIAKIGYNQIVK' A
#
# COMPACT_ATOMS: atom_id res chain seq x y z
N MET A 1 -1.69 -9.44 -18.72
CA MET A 1 -2.13 -8.66 -17.55
C MET A 1 -1.51 -9.29 -16.31
N TYR A 2 -0.83 -8.51 -15.47
CA TYR A 2 -0.26 -9.00 -14.22
C TYR A 2 -1.42 -9.22 -13.23
N LYS A 3 -1.69 -10.46 -12.84
CA LYS A 3 -2.72 -10.76 -11.85
C LYS A 3 -2.11 -10.52 -10.47
N PHE A 4 -2.46 -9.40 -9.85
CA PHE A 4 -1.98 -9.09 -8.51
C PHE A 4 -2.57 -10.08 -7.51
N ASN A 5 -1.73 -10.62 -6.63
CA ASN A 5 -2.11 -11.62 -5.64
C ASN A 5 -1.70 -11.11 -4.24
N PRO A 6 -2.58 -10.40 -3.53
CA PRO A 6 -2.28 -9.90 -2.20
C PRO A 6 -2.04 -11.06 -1.23
N HIS A 7 -1.31 -10.78 -0.14
CA HIS A 7 -1.16 -11.75 0.94
C HIS A 7 -2.51 -12.03 1.63
N ASP A 8 -3.27 -10.97 1.88
CA ASP A 8 -4.63 -11.00 2.42
C ASP A 8 -5.54 -10.18 1.50
N ILE A 9 -6.58 -10.83 0.97
CA ILE A 9 -7.55 -10.19 0.08
C ILE A 9 -8.42 -9.14 0.80
N ASN A 10 -8.63 -9.29 2.11
CA ASN A 10 -9.41 -8.35 2.92
C ASN A 10 -8.58 -7.17 3.40
N ASN A 11 -7.26 -7.34 3.45
CA ASN A 11 -6.31 -6.29 3.77
C ASN A 11 -5.15 -6.30 2.76
N PRO A 12 -5.32 -5.67 1.59
CA PRO A 12 -4.30 -5.70 0.54
C PRO A 12 -2.97 -5.10 1.02
N PHE A 13 -2.99 -4.16 1.98
CA PHE A 13 -1.78 -3.53 2.50
C PHE A 13 -1.00 -4.38 3.50
N LEU A 14 -1.54 -5.53 3.92
CA LEU A 14 -0.80 -6.50 4.71
C LEU A 14 0.19 -7.22 3.78
N THR A 15 1.47 -6.93 3.93
CA THR A 15 2.53 -7.56 3.14
C THR A 15 3.05 -8.82 3.81
N ARG A 16 3.69 -9.70 3.03
CA ARG A 16 4.41 -10.85 3.61
C ARG A 16 5.68 -10.37 4.31
N PRO A 17 6.25 -11.16 5.25
CA PRO A 17 7.56 -10.86 5.81
C PRO A 17 8.61 -10.68 4.70
N GLY A 18 9.29 -9.53 4.69
CA GLY A 18 10.28 -9.17 3.67
C GLY A 18 9.73 -8.41 2.45
N GLU A 19 8.42 -8.33 2.28
CA GLU A 19 7.80 -7.49 1.23
C GLU A 19 7.55 -6.08 1.75
N GLN A 20 7.86 -5.08 0.93
CA GLN A 20 7.63 -3.67 1.22
C GLN A 20 6.88 -2.99 0.07
N ILE A 21 5.92 -2.14 0.43
CA ILE A 21 5.30 -1.22 -0.52
C ILE A 21 6.24 -0.01 -0.65
N VAL A 22 7.05 -0.02 -1.71
CA VAL A 22 8.07 1.03 -1.95
C VAL A 22 7.50 2.26 -2.66
N ASP A 23 6.42 2.09 -3.40
CA ASP A 23 5.73 3.14 -4.15
C ASP A 23 4.23 2.98 -3.96
N LEU A 24 3.65 3.85 -3.14
CA LEU A 24 2.26 3.77 -2.73
C LEU A 24 1.31 4.20 -3.85
N ASP A 25 1.71 5.18 -4.67
CA ASP A 25 0.90 5.65 -5.80
C ASP A 25 0.73 4.51 -6.82
N ARG A 26 1.84 3.90 -7.23
CA ARG A 26 1.82 2.75 -8.15
C ARG A 26 1.08 1.56 -7.55
N TYR A 27 1.22 1.31 -6.26
CA TYR A 27 0.54 0.22 -5.59
C TYR A 27 -0.99 0.38 -5.61
N VAL A 28 -1.48 1.59 -5.38
CA VAL A 28 -2.92 1.91 -5.44
C VAL A 28 -3.48 1.69 -6.85
N ASP A 29 -2.73 2.04 -7.90
CA ASP A 29 -3.16 1.81 -9.27
C ASP A 29 -3.26 0.32 -9.61
N VAL A 30 -2.33 -0.51 -9.13
CA VAL A 30 -2.41 -1.98 -9.27
C VAL A 30 -3.67 -2.52 -8.59
N LEU A 31 -4.05 -2.02 -7.41
CA LEU A 31 -5.29 -2.43 -6.76
C LEU A 31 -6.54 -2.09 -7.59
N LYS A 32 -6.58 -0.89 -8.19
CA LYS A 32 -7.68 -0.48 -9.08
C LYS A 32 -7.76 -1.36 -10.33
N GLU A 33 -6.64 -1.61 -10.99
CA GLU A 33 -6.57 -2.46 -12.18
C GLU A 33 -7.05 -3.89 -11.91
N ASN A 34 -6.89 -4.37 -10.67
CA ASN A 34 -7.32 -5.70 -10.25
C ASN A 34 -8.70 -5.71 -9.56
N ASN A 35 -9.42 -4.57 -9.53
CA ASN A 35 -10.71 -4.40 -8.86
C ASN A 35 -10.69 -4.82 -7.37
N ILE A 36 -9.58 -4.58 -6.68
CA ILE A 36 -9.45 -4.91 -5.26
C ILE A 36 -9.98 -3.74 -4.44
N PRO A 37 -11.00 -3.96 -3.59
CA PRO A 37 -11.53 -2.91 -2.75
C PRO A 37 -10.52 -2.51 -1.67
N PHE A 38 -10.44 -1.22 -1.41
CA PHE A 38 -9.66 -0.66 -0.31
C PHE A 38 -10.39 0.56 0.27
N SER A 39 -10.14 0.85 1.55
CA SER A 39 -10.68 2.05 2.19
C SER A 39 -9.77 3.25 1.94
N VAL A 40 -10.36 4.37 1.52
CA VAL A 40 -9.68 5.67 1.41
C VAL A 40 -9.05 6.07 2.75
N TYR A 41 -9.69 5.73 3.87
CA TYR A 41 -9.17 6.00 5.21
C TYR A 41 -7.85 5.24 5.48
N THR A 42 -7.76 3.97 5.05
CA THR A 42 -6.56 3.16 5.17
C THR A 42 -5.40 3.75 4.36
N ILE A 43 -5.65 4.19 3.13
CA ILE A 43 -4.64 4.87 2.30
C ILE A 43 -4.14 6.14 2.99
N ILE A 44 -5.03 7.00 3.46
CA ILE A 44 -4.65 8.26 4.14
C ILE A 44 -3.77 7.99 5.36
N ILE A 45 -4.07 6.97 6.16
CA ILE A 45 -3.25 6.58 7.31
C ILE A 45 -1.85 6.16 6.84
N ILE A 46 -1.74 5.30 5.83
CA ILE A 46 -0.46 4.82 5.32
C ILE A 46 0.37 5.99 4.77
N TYR A 47 -0.23 6.91 4.01
CA TYR A 47 0.45 8.13 3.55
C TYR A 47 0.94 9.00 4.70
N LYS A 48 0.12 9.19 5.74
CA LYS A 48 0.52 9.98 6.92
C LYS A 48 1.70 9.33 7.64
N ILE A 49 1.64 8.02 7.88
CA ILE A 49 2.73 7.28 8.55
C ILE A 49 4.01 7.33 7.71
N ALA A 50 3.93 7.04 6.41
CA ALA A 50 5.07 7.10 5.50
C ALA A 50 5.71 8.49 5.46
N LYS A 51 4.89 9.56 5.42
CA LYS A 51 5.37 10.95 5.41
C LYS A 51 5.98 11.39 6.74
N ILE A 52 5.42 10.95 7.86
CA ILE A 52 5.99 11.20 9.20
C ILE A 52 7.33 10.48 9.33
N GLY A 53 7.40 9.20 8.96
CA GLY A 53 8.63 8.41 8.99
C GLY A 53 9.73 9.01 8.11
N TYR A 54 9.41 9.43 6.89
CA TYR A 54 10.35 10.13 6.01
C TYR A 54 10.88 11.41 6.67
N ASN A 55 10.00 12.28 7.18
CA ASN A 55 10.41 13.53 7.82
C ASN A 55 11.21 13.35 9.12
N GLN A 56 11.15 12.20 9.77
CA GLN A 56 11.96 11.87 10.95
C GLN A 56 13.35 11.33 10.60
N ILE A 57 13.51 10.71 9.42
CA ILE A 57 14.79 10.15 8.95
C ILE A 57 15.64 11.20 8.22
N VAL A 58 15.03 12.18 7.55
CA VAL A 58 15.75 13.24 6.82
C VAL A 58 15.99 14.50 7.69
N LYS A 59 16.02 14.36 9.03
CA LYS A 59 16.38 15.43 9.96
C LYS A 59 17.70 15.16 10.67
#